data_AF-A0A955SAK9-F1
#
_entry.id   AF-A0A955SAK9-F1
#
_cell.length_a   1.000
_cell.length_b   1.000
_cell.length_c   1.000
_cell.angle_alpha   90.00
_cell.angle_beta   90.00
_cell.angle_gamma   90.00
#
_symmetry.space_group_name_H-M   'P 1'
#
loop_
_entity.id
_entity.type
_entity.pdbx_description
1 polymer ?
#
loop_
_entity_poly.entity_id
_entity_poly.type
_entity_poly.pdbx_seq_one_letter_code
_entity_poly.pdbx_strand_id
1 'polypeptide(L)'
;MLKKKDVTDAAAAFDSTRYPFGFYHHHLSVLNSAKKVTREVRVSVEELFYWRMGKVRVSKSRSQLSDTAHPTSFTDEEGNLHYASGVTGVTQRGIDIATATGILELGKAFRDGLVSFGELGAEAKVIARTSVYLPCFFIHIWKPEEWPLFEKRVWMLHRWDEGKANAFTGIPTNIERYMEYTAWFDKLVEKKKIDRWTAQVGLWELGRRLEKEVKTNPAGLNKS
;
A
#
# COMPACT_ATOMS: atom_id res chain seq x y z
N MET A 1 17.78 -10.61 10.62
CA MET A 1 17.20 -11.72 9.83
C MET A 1 15.86 -12.14 10.42
N LEU A 2 14.78 -11.76 9.74
CA LEU A 2 13.40 -12.14 10.08
C LEU A 2 13.20 -13.66 10.06
N LYS A 3 12.49 -14.20 11.07
CA LYS A 3 12.09 -15.62 11.11
C LYS A 3 10.69 -15.77 10.52
N LYS A 4 10.40 -16.98 9.99
CA LYS A 4 9.08 -17.31 9.43
C LYS A 4 7.97 -17.05 10.45
N LYS A 5 8.16 -17.56 11.66
CA LYS A 5 7.22 -17.45 12.77
C LYS A 5 6.88 -16.00 13.09
N ASP A 6 7.88 -15.12 13.15
CA ASP A 6 7.66 -13.70 13.46
C ASP A 6 6.74 -13.03 12.43
N VAL A 7 6.92 -13.37 11.14
CA VAL A 7 6.09 -12.83 10.04
C VAL A 7 4.67 -13.38 10.11
N THR A 8 4.50 -14.70 10.31
CA THR A 8 3.16 -15.32 10.37
C THR A 8 2.38 -14.88 11.60
N ASP A 9 3.03 -14.80 12.76
CA ASP A 9 2.39 -14.37 14.01
C ASP A 9 2.01 -12.88 13.94
N ALA A 10 2.82 -12.06 13.27
CA ALA A 10 2.48 -10.67 13.01
C ALA A 10 1.30 -10.55 12.03
N ALA A 11 1.26 -11.36 10.98
CA ALA A 11 0.14 -11.34 10.02
C ALA A 11 -1.20 -11.69 10.70
N ALA A 12 -1.20 -12.69 11.58
CA ALA A 12 -2.39 -13.09 12.35
C ALA A 12 -2.88 -12.02 13.33
N ALA A 13 -2.00 -11.11 13.76
CA ALA A 13 -2.32 -10.02 14.68
C ALA A 13 -2.63 -8.70 13.95
N PHE A 14 -2.73 -8.71 12.62
CA PHE A 14 -2.98 -7.49 11.85
C PHE A 14 -4.39 -6.96 12.10
N ASP A 15 -4.48 -5.64 12.30
CA ASP A 15 -5.73 -4.94 12.53
C ASP A 15 -6.49 -4.70 11.19
N SER A 16 -7.28 -5.69 10.80
CA SER A 16 -8.14 -5.64 9.61
C SER A 16 -9.30 -4.65 9.74
N THR A 17 -9.60 -4.13 10.94
CA THR A 17 -10.65 -3.12 11.12
C THR A 17 -10.21 -1.76 10.58
N ARG A 18 -8.92 -1.44 10.72
CA ARG A 18 -8.33 -0.21 10.20
C ARG A 18 -8.06 -0.26 8.70
N TYR A 19 -7.79 -1.45 8.19
CA TYR A 19 -7.53 -1.73 6.77
C TYR A 19 -8.42 -2.88 6.32
N PRO A 20 -9.68 -2.60 5.96
CA PRO A 20 -10.63 -3.65 5.58
C PRO A 20 -10.14 -4.35 4.30
N PHE A 21 -9.81 -5.63 4.40
CA PHE A 21 -9.27 -6.38 3.26
C PHE A 21 -10.32 -6.70 2.20
N GLY A 22 -11.58 -6.92 2.58
CA GLY A 22 -12.68 -7.08 1.62
C GLY A 22 -12.81 -5.87 0.68
N PHE A 23 -12.76 -4.67 1.26
CA PHE A 23 -12.74 -3.39 0.51
C PHE A 23 -11.57 -3.36 -0.49
N TYR A 24 -10.37 -3.68 -0.02
CA TYR A 24 -9.17 -3.68 -0.84
C TYR A 24 -9.27 -4.66 -2.03
N HIS A 25 -9.61 -5.92 -1.76
CA HIS A 25 -9.71 -6.96 -2.79
C HIS A 25 -10.86 -6.72 -3.76
N HIS A 26 -11.97 -6.14 -3.32
CA HIS A 26 -13.06 -5.73 -4.19
C HIS A 26 -12.58 -4.75 -5.26
N HIS A 27 -11.93 -3.65 -4.86
CA HIS A 27 -11.44 -2.66 -5.82
C HIS A 27 -10.31 -3.21 -6.72
N LEU A 28 -9.43 -4.06 -6.19
CA LEU A 28 -8.48 -4.77 -7.05
C LEU A 28 -9.19 -5.64 -8.10
N SER A 29 -10.27 -6.33 -7.74
CA SER A 29 -11.05 -7.15 -8.67
C SER A 29 -11.68 -6.31 -9.80
N VAL A 30 -12.19 -5.12 -9.46
CA VAL A 30 -12.67 -4.14 -10.45
C VAL A 30 -11.54 -3.75 -11.40
N LEU A 31 -10.36 -3.38 -10.88
CA LEU A 31 -9.21 -3.01 -11.70
C LEU A 31 -8.72 -4.17 -12.57
N ASN A 32 -8.69 -5.39 -12.05
CA ASN A 32 -8.23 -6.57 -12.78
C ASN A 32 -9.19 -6.94 -13.93
N SER A 33 -10.50 -6.74 -13.72
CA SER A 33 -11.53 -7.08 -14.71
C SER A 33 -11.78 -6.00 -15.76
N ALA A 34 -11.23 -4.80 -15.57
CA ALA A 34 -11.52 -3.64 -16.40
C ALA A 34 -10.97 -3.77 -17.83
N LYS A 35 -11.85 -3.72 -18.84
CA LYS A 35 -11.44 -3.71 -20.26
C LYS A 35 -11.12 -2.31 -20.81
N LYS A 36 -11.59 -1.27 -20.14
CA LYS A 36 -11.43 0.16 -20.51
C LYS A 36 -11.39 1.02 -19.25
N VAL A 37 -10.81 2.21 -19.32
CA VAL A 37 -10.87 3.16 -18.20
C VAL A 37 -12.26 3.76 -18.10
N THR A 38 -13.03 3.33 -17.11
CA THR A 38 -14.38 3.84 -16.80
C THR A 38 -14.36 4.73 -15.56
N ARG A 39 -15.51 5.34 -15.25
CA ARG A 39 -15.72 6.01 -13.95
C ARG A 39 -15.49 5.06 -12.78
N GLU A 40 -15.89 3.79 -12.89
CA GLU A 40 -15.73 2.78 -11.85
C GLU A 40 -14.26 2.45 -11.57
N VAL A 41 -13.43 2.36 -12.62
CA VAL A 41 -11.97 2.23 -12.50
C VAL A 41 -11.39 3.42 -11.76
N ARG A 42 -11.80 4.64 -12.13
CA ARG A 42 -11.35 5.87 -11.48
C ARG A 42 -11.68 5.88 -9.99
N VAL A 43 -12.94 5.59 -9.65
CA VAL A 43 -13.41 5.52 -8.26
C VAL A 43 -12.65 4.44 -7.48
N SER A 44 -12.43 3.27 -8.08
CA SER A 44 -11.69 2.18 -7.42
C SER A 44 -10.24 2.56 -7.12
N VAL A 45 -9.55 3.26 -8.04
CA VAL A 45 -8.19 3.77 -7.77
C VAL A 45 -8.21 4.81 -6.64
N GLU A 46 -9.14 5.76 -6.66
CA GLU A 46 -9.30 6.76 -5.60
C GLU A 46 -9.53 6.11 -4.23
N GLU A 47 -10.45 5.17 -4.16
CA GLU A 47 -10.83 4.44 -2.95
C GLU A 47 -9.70 3.56 -2.42
N LEU A 48 -8.92 2.93 -3.30
CA LEU A 48 -7.70 2.21 -2.93
C LEU A 48 -6.66 3.15 -2.30
N PHE A 49 -6.52 4.39 -2.77
CA PHE A 49 -5.61 5.36 -2.15
C PHE A 49 -6.11 5.75 -0.75
N TYR A 50 -7.42 5.98 -0.56
CA TYR A 50 -7.98 6.20 0.77
C TYR A 50 -7.76 5.01 1.71
N TRP A 51 -7.94 3.78 1.20
CA TRP A 51 -7.66 2.56 1.95
C TRP A 51 -6.21 2.49 2.39
N ARG A 52 -5.27 2.74 1.47
CA ARG A 52 -3.82 2.71 1.73
C ARG A 52 -3.40 3.65 2.84
N MET A 53 -4.09 4.78 2.99
CA MET A 53 -3.83 5.76 4.04
C MET A 53 -4.55 5.46 5.35
N GLY A 54 -5.31 4.37 5.41
CA GLY A 54 -6.16 4.03 6.54
C GLY A 54 -7.22 5.08 6.77
N LYS A 55 -7.81 5.63 5.70
CA LYS A 55 -8.88 6.65 5.74
C LYS A 55 -10.27 6.07 5.53
N VAL A 56 -10.35 4.80 5.13
CA VAL A 56 -11.58 4.02 5.01
C VAL A 56 -11.98 3.47 6.38
N ARG A 57 -13.25 3.63 6.75
CA ARG A 57 -13.85 3.10 7.97
C ARG A 57 -15.21 2.49 7.66
N VAL A 58 -15.52 1.40 8.36
CA VAL A 58 -16.89 0.89 8.48
C VAL A 58 -17.63 1.84 9.42
N SER A 59 -18.79 2.35 9.01
CA SER A 59 -19.69 3.05 9.94
C SER A 59 -21.02 2.32 10.01
N LYS A 60 -21.55 2.15 11.23
CA LYS A 60 -22.90 1.64 11.46
C LYS A 60 -23.98 2.73 11.31
N SER A 61 -23.58 4.01 11.23
CA SER A 61 -24.50 5.14 11.15
C SER A 61 -23.89 6.36 10.45
N ARG A 62 -24.70 7.05 9.64
CA ARG A 62 -24.34 8.33 9.01
C ARG A 62 -24.03 9.43 10.03
N SER A 63 -24.56 9.33 11.25
CA SER A 63 -24.34 10.31 12.34
C SER A 63 -22.95 10.23 12.99
N GLN A 64 -22.18 9.17 12.75
CA GLN A 64 -20.82 9.00 13.27
C GLN A 64 -19.74 9.47 12.29
N LEU A 65 -20.15 10.02 11.15
CA LEU A 65 -19.25 10.49 10.10
C LEU A 65 -18.82 11.92 10.40
N SER A 66 -17.52 12.20 10.27
CA SER A 66 -17.07 13.60 10.22
C SER A 66 -17.71 14.31 9.01
N ASP A 67 -17.89 15.62 9.06
CA ASP A 67 -18.43 16.42 7.94
C ASP A 67 -17.64 16.28 6.63
N THR A 68 -16.40 15.78 6.69
CA THR A 68 -15.53 15.54 5.53
C THR A 68 -15.56 14.10 5.00
N ALA A 69 -16.33 13.21 5.64
CA ALA A 69 -16.40 11.82 5.23
C ALA A 69 -17.48 11.62 4.16
N HIS A 70 -17.13 10.88 3.12
CA HIS A 70 -18.02 10.56 2.01
C HIS A 70 -18.21 9.04 1.90
N PRO A 71 -19.40 8.58 1.47
CA PRO A 71 -19.64 7.16 1.25
C PRO A 71 -18.74 6.65 0.12
N THR A 72 -18.22 5.45 0.30
CA THR A 72 -17.50 4.74 -0.77
C THR A 72 -18.46 3.93 -1.64
N SER A 73 -17.98 3.46 -2.78
CA SER A 73 -18.74 2.58 -3.68
C SER A 73 -18.88 1.14 -3.17
N PHE A 74 -18.14 0.75 -2.12
CA PHE A 74 -18.16 -0.59 -1.53
C PHE A 74 -19.16 -0.75 -0.36
N THR A 75 -19.86 -1.89 -0.37
CA THR A 75 -20.65 -2.45 0.74
C THR A 75 -20.10 -3.84 1.06
N ASP A 76 -19.89 -4.14 2.34
CA ASP A 76 -19.38 -5.47 2.75
C ASP A 76 -20.46 -6.58 2.68
N GLU A 77 -20.05 -7.82 2.97
CA GLU A 77 -20.93 -9.00 2.91
C GLU A 77 -22.08 -8.92 3.93
N GLU A 78 -21.87 -8.20 5.03
CA GLU A 78 -22.86 -7.93 6.06
C GLU A 78 -23.78 -6.74 5.73
N GLY A 79 -23.58 -6.09 4.58
CA GLY A 79 -24.40 -4.97 4.14
C GLY A 79 -24.00 -3.61 4.73
N ASN A 80 -22.85 -3.51 5.42
CA ASN A 80 -22.36 -2.26 5.96
C ASN A 80 -21.71 -1.39 4.88
N LEU A 81 -22.00 -0.09 4.96
CA LEU A 81 -21.38 0.91 4.11
C LEU A 81 -20.02 1.33 4.67
N HIS A 82 -19.08 1.52 3.75
CA HIS A 82 -17.78 2.09 4.04
C HIS A 82 -17.75 3.58 3.72
N TYR A 83 -16.89 4.31 4.43
CA TYR A 83 -16.72 5.75 4.29
C TYR A 83 -15.25 6.11 4.25
N ALA A 84 -14.89 7.02 3.35
CA ALA A 84 -13.56 7.60 3.29
C ALA A 84 -13.56 8.99 3.92
N SER A 85 -12.64 9.21 4.85
CA SER A 85 -12.41 10.53 5.46
C SER A 85 -11.47 11.39 4.60
N GLY A 86 -11.57 12.71 4.76
CA GLY A 86 -10.73 13.66 4.05
C GLY A 86 -9.22 13.44 4.24
N VAL A 87 -8.48 13.89 3.23
CA VAL A 87 -7.01 13.83 3.16
C VAL A 87 -6.41 15.23 3.05
N THR A 88 -5.09 15.35 3.24
CA THR A 88 -4.41 16.63 3.06
C THR A 88 -4.45 17.07 1.59
N GLY A 89 -4.37 18.36 1.30
CA GLY A 89 -4.37 18.85 -0.09
C GLY A 89 -3.19 18.34 -0.94
N VAL A 90 -2.04 18.04 -0.32
CA VAL A 90 -0.91 17.41 -1.02
C VAL A 90 -1.28 15.99 -1.46
N THR A 91 -1.90 15.23 -0.56
CA THR A 91 -2.36 13.88 -0.84
C THR A 91 -3.46 13.88 -1.89
N GLN A 92 -4.45 14.76 -1.78
CA GLN A 92 -5.56 14.83 -2.74
C GLN A 92 -5.03 15.08 -4.15
N ARG A 93 -4.09 16.01 -4.33
CA ARG A 93 -3.43 16.21 -5.62
C ARG A 93 -2.76 14.95 -6.17
N GLY A 94 -2.16 14.14 -5.32
CA GLY A 94 -1.60 12.84 -5.73
C GLY A 94 -2.67 11.88 -6.23
N ILE A 95 -3.82 11.82 -5.56
CA ILE A 95 -4.99 11.03 -6.00
C ILE A 95 -5.53 11.56 -7.33
N ASP A 96 -5.68 12.88 -7.46
CA ASP A 96 -6.19 13.50 -8.70
C ASP A 96 -5.30 13.17 -9.91
N ILE A 97 -3.97 13.14 -9.71
CA ILE A 97 -3.00 12.70 -10.73
C ILE A 97 -3.14 11.19 -11.00
N ALA A 98 -3.18 10.36 -9.96
CA ALA A 98 -3.30 8.90 -10.10
C ALA A 98 -4.61 8.48 -10.79
N THR A 99 -5.64 9.31 -10.71
CA THR A 99 -6.97 9.09 -11.30
C THR A 99 -7.16 9.79 -12.65
N ALA A 100 -6.14 10.52 -13.14
CA ALA A 100 -6.18 11.11 -14.47
C ALA A 100 -6.26 10.03 -15.55
N THR A 101 -7.08 10.24 -16.57
CA THR A 101 -7.36 9.21 -17.60
C THR A 101 -6.08 8.66 -18.24
N GLY A 102 -5.12 9.52 -18.60
CA GLY A 102 -3.86 9.07 -19.20
C GLY A 102 -3.02 8.18 -18.27
N ILE A 103 -2.98 8.49 -16.97
CA ILE A 103 -2.28 7.69 -15.97
C ILE A 103 -2.97 6.34 -15.76
N LEU A 104 -4.31 6.32 -15.73
CA LEU A 104 -5.09 5.08 -15.63
C LEU A 104 -4.95 4.19 -16.86
N GLU A 105 -4.95 4.77 -18.07
CA GLU A 105 -4.72 4.00 -19.31
C GLU A 105 -3.33 3.38 -19.32
N LEU A 106 -2.32 4.11 -18.85
CA LEU A 106 -0.97 3.58 -18.70
C LEU A 106 -0.88 2.45 -17.66
N GLY A 107 -1.54 2.63 -16.50
CA GLY A 107 -1.63 1.59 -15.48
C GLY A 107 -2.33 0.31 -15.97
N LYS A 108 -3.41 0.46 -16.73
CA LYS A 108 -4.09 -0.65 -17.42
C LYS A 108 -3.18 -1.32 -18.45
N ALA A 109 -2.47 -0.55 -19.27
CA ALA A 109 -1.53 -1.08 -20.25
C ALA A 109 -0.38 -1.85 -19.57
N PHE A 110 0.10 -1.37 -18.42
CA PHE A 110 1.07 -2.09 -17.60
C PHE A 110 0.51 -3.41 -17.07
N ARG A 111 -0.70 -3.41 -16.48
CA ARG A 111 -1.39 -4.66 -16.06
C ARG A 111 -1.44 -5.68 -17.20
N ASP A 112 -1.79 -5.23 -18.40
CA ASP A 112 -1.93 -6.06 -19.61
C ASP A 112 -0.57 -6.47 -20.23
N GLY A 113 0.55 -6.05 -19.65
CA GLY A 113 1.89 -6.38 -20.14
C GLY A 113 2.31 -5.62 -21.41
N LEU A 114 1.59 -4.56 -21.78
CA LEU A 114 1.89 -3.71 -22.94
C LEU A 114 2.92 -2.62 -22.65
N VAL A 115 3.14 -2.33 -21.37
CA VAL A 115 4.05 -1.30 -20.87
C VAL A 115 4.92 -1.92 -19.78
N SER A 116 6.19 -1.56 -19.74
CA SER A 116 7.15 -2.03 -18.74
C SER A 116 7.01 -1.29 -17.41
N PHE A 117 7.61 -1.85 -16.36
CA PHE A 117 7.73 -1.17 -15.07
C PHE A 117 8.49 0.16 -15.18
N GLY A 118 9.51 0.23 -16.03
CA GLY A 118 10.31 1.46 -16.21
C GLY A 118 9.48 2.60 -16.78
N GLU A 119 8.65 2.31 -17.78
CA GLU A 119 7.75 3.28 -18.40
C GLU A 119 6.64 3.75 -17.45
N LEU A 120 5.92 2.82 -16.80
CA LEU A 120 4.92 3.19 -15.80
C LEU A 120 5.55 3.94 -14.62
N GLY A 121 6.70 3.47 -14.15
CA GLY A 121 7.42 4.04 -13.01
C GLY A 121 7.92 5.46 -13.26
N ALA A 122 8.30 5.80 -14.50
CA ALA A 122 8.69 7.15 -14.87
C ALA A 122 7.50 8.13 -14.75
N GLU A 123 6.34 7.73 -15.27
CA GLU A 123 5.12 8.55 -15.22
C GLU A 123 4.52 8.60 -13.80
N ALA A 124 4.51 7.48 -13.08
CA ALA A 124 3.97 7.40 -11.73
C ALA A 124 4.71 8.32 -10.73
N LYS A 125 5.97 8.71 -10.99
CA LYS A 125 6.72 9.66 -10.14
C LYS A 125 6.00 11.00 -9.96
N VAL A 126 5.17 11.42 -10.91
CA VAL A 126 4.43 12.69 -10.78
C VAL A 126 3.33 12.65 -9.72
N ILE A 127 2.87 11.45 -9.32
CA ILE A 127 1.86 11.25 -8.26
C ILE A 127 2.35 11.82 -6.92
N ALA A 128 3.64 11.65 -6.61
CA ALA A 128 4.25 12.27 -5.43
C ALA A 128 5.74 12.53 -5.65
N ARG A 129 6.15 13.80 -5.53
CA ARG A 129 7.54 14.22 -5.76
C ARG A 129 8.47 14.01 -4.57
N THR A 130 7.93 13.93 -3.36
CA THR A 130 8.73 13.93 -2.11
C THR A 130 8.95 12.54 -1.51
N SER A 131 8.24 11.53 -2.02
CA SER A 131 8.41 10.14 -1.59
C SER A 131 7.89 9.20 -2.66
N VAL A 132 8.48 8.02 -2.76
CA VAL A 132 8.07 7.03 -3.76
C VAL A 132 6.84 6.21 -3.35
N TYR A 133 6.34 6.33 -2.10
CA TYR A 133 5.30 5.42 -1.58
C TYR A 133 3.97 5.46 -2.34
N LEU A 134 3.49 6.64 -2.75
CA LEU A 134 2.26 6.74 -3.55
C LEU A 134 2.47 6.26 -5.00
N PRO A 135 3.55 6.62 -5.70
CA PRO A 135 3.92 6.00 -6.98
C PRO A 135 4.00 4.46 -6.90
N CYS A 136 4.65 3.90 -5.88
CA CYS A 136 4.73 2.45 -5.69
C CYS A 136 3.37 1.83 -5.43
N PHE A 137 2.51 2.48 -4.64
CA PHE A 137 1.16 2.00 -4.41
C PHE A 137 0.33 2.00 -5.70
N PHE A 138 0.50 3.00 -6.56
CA PHE A 138 -0.15 3.02 -7.87
C PHE A 138 0.30 1.84 -8.74
N ILE A 139 1.60 1.53 -8.77
CA ILE A 139 2.11 0.36 -9.51
C ILE A 139 1.55 -0.94 -8.92
N HIS A 140 1.54 -1.04 -7.59
CA HIS A 140 1.03 -2.20 -6.86
C HIS A 140 -0.41 -2.56 -7.24
N ILE A 141 -1.34 -1.60 -7.26
CA ILE A 141 -2.76 -1.89 -7.50
C ILE A 141 -3.04 -2.44 -8.90
N TRP A 142 -2.15 -2.22 -9.87
CA TRP A 142 -2.28 -2.75 -11.22
C TRP A 142 -1.70 -4.17 -11.38
N LYS A 143 -0.75 -4.55 -10.52
CA LYS A 143 -0.14 -5.89 -10.53
C LYS A 143 0.25 -6.34 -9.11
N PRO A 144 -0.75 -6.57 -8.23
CA PRO A 144 -0.49 -6.80 -6.81
C PRO A 144 0.27 -8.09 -6.51
N GLU A 145 0.15 -9.09 -7.38
CA GLU A 145 0.87 -10.36 -7.27
C GLU A 145 2.36 -10.24 -7.59
N GLU A 146 2.75 -9.30 -8.46
CA GLU A 146 4.16 -9.09 -8.84
C GLU A 146 4.83 -8.07 -7.93
N TRP A 147 4.13 -6.98 -7.62
CA TRP A 147 4.72 -5.82 -6.95
C TRP A 147 4.18 -5.71 -5.53
N PRO A 148 4.95 -5.95 -4.46
CA PRO A 148 4.43 -5.94 -3.08
C PRO A 148 4.11 -4.53 -2.58
N LEU A 149 3.27 -4.41 -1.54
CA LEU A 149 2.97 -3.13 -0.89
C LEU A 149 4.26 -2.50 -0.37
N PHE A 150 4.48 -1.25 -0.74
CA PHE A 150 5.64 -0.49 -0.32
C PHE A 150 5.24 0.76 0.45
N GLU A 151 5.74 0.84 1.67
CA GLU A 151 5.51 1.96 2.56
C GLU A 151 6.65 2.19 3.53
N LYS A 152 6.57 3.31 4.26
CA LYS A 152 7.61 3.72 5.21
C LYS A 152 7.98 2.61 6.18
N ARG A 153 7.00 1.92 6.76
CA ARG A 153 7.24 0.91 7.80
C ARG A 153 7.91 -0.34 7.25
N VAL A 154 7.46 -0.85 6.11
CA VAL A 154 8.07 -2.01 5.46
C VAL A 154 9.45 -1.69 4.90
N TRP A 155 9.67 -0.45 4.44
CA TRP A 155 11.00 0.03 4.07
C TRP A 155 11.93 0.08 5.29
N MET A 156 11.50 0.65 6.41
CA MET A 156 12.29 0.67 7.64
C MET A 156 12.66 -0.75 8.08
N LEU A 157 11.71 -1.68 8.02
CA LEU A 157 11.92 -3.07 8.38
C LEU A 157 12.91 -3.77 7.44
N HIS A 158 12.78 -3.59 6.13
CA HIS A 158 13.73 -4.10 5.13
C HIS A 158 15.15 -3.61 5.43
N ARG A 159 15.30 -2.30 5.61
CA ARG A 159 16.62 -1.68 5.90
C ARG A 159 17.19 -2.15 7.23
N TRP A 160 16.36 -2.34 8.25
CA TRP A 160 16.77 -2.90 9.52
C TRP A 160 17.20 -4.37 9.39
N ASP A 161 16.46 -5.19 8.64
CA ASP A 161 16.79 -6.60 8.41
C ASP A 161 18.11 -6.77 7.64
N GLU A 162 18.44 -5.83 6.76
CA GLU A 162 19.71 -5.74 6.05
C GLU A 162 20.86 -5.10 6.87
N GLY A 163 20.63 -4.71 8.13
CA GLY A 163 21.63 -4.08 8.97
C GLY A 163 22.09 -2.70 8.48
N LYS A 164 21.23 -1.95 7.80
CA LYS A 164 21.58 -0.63 7.24
C LYS A 164 21.50 0.45 8.31
N ALA A 165 22.57 1.23 8.47
CA ALA A 165 22.66 2.31 9.47
C ALA A 165 21.56 3.38 9.35
N ASN A 166 20.95 3.55 8.18
CA ASN A 166 19.89 4.53 7.92
C ASN A 166 18.47 3.94 7.95
N ALA A 167 18.28 2.78 8.59
CA ALA A 167 17.01 2.06 8.58
C ALA A 167 15.80 2.91 9.01
N PHE A 168 16.02 3.91 9.88
CA PHE A 168 14.93 4.68 10.48
C PHE A 168 14.78 6.12 9.93
N THR A 169 15.73 6.58 9.11
CA THR A 169 15.81 8.00 8.67
C THR A 169 15.74 8.18 7.15
N GLY A 170 16.04 7.14 6.36
CA GLY A 170 16.02 7.23 4.91
C GLY A 170 14.61 7.15 4.33
N ILE A 171 14.08 8.23 3.75
CA ILE A 171 12.88 8.21 2.91
C ILE A 171 13.31 7.87 1.47
N PRO A 172 12.80 6.78 0.87
CA PRO A 172 13.06 6.47 -0.51
C PRO A 172 12.31 7.45 -1.42
N THR A 173 13.04 8.09 -2.33
CA THR A 173 12.52 9.10 -3.26
C THR A 173 12.49 8.63 -4.71
N ASN A 174 13.05 7.46 -5.00
CA ASN A 174 13.18 6.94 -6.36
C ASN A 174 12.60 5.51 -6.48
N ILE A 175 12.27 5.13 -7.71
CA ILE A 175 11.56 3.88 -8.01
C ILE A 175 12.49 2.65 -7.93
N GLU A 176 13.79 2.87 -8.06
CA GLU A 176 14.81 1.83 -7.94
C GLU A 176 14.83 1.23 -6.52
N ARG A 177 14.50 2.02 -5.48
CA ARG A 177 14.27 1.49 -4.11
C ARG A 177 13.11 0.52 -4.04
N TYR A 178 12.11 0.67 -4.89
CA TYR A 178 11.00 -0.27 -4.93
C TYR A 178 11.41 -1.61 -5.55
N MET A 179 12.27 -1.59 -6.57
CA MET A 179 12.85 -2.81 -7.13
C MET A 179 13.74 -3.53 -6.11
N GLU A 180 14.58 -2.79 -5.39
CA GLU A 180 15.40 -3.32 -4.28
C GLU A 180 14.53 -4.04 -3.25
N TYR A 181 13.45 -3.39 -2.80
CA TYR A 181 12.50 -3.98 -1.86
C TYR A 181 11.79 -5.21 -2.44
N THR A 182 11.35 -5.15 -3.69
CA THR A 182 10.64 -6.25 -4.35
C THR A 182 11.52 -7.50 -4.42
N ALA A 183 12.78 -7.36 -4.83
CA ALA A 183 13.74 -8.46 -4.85
C ALA A 183 14.00 -9.05 -3.46
N TRP A 184 14.11 -8.20 -2.42
CA TRP A 184 14.22 -8.66 -1.04
C TRP A 184 12.97 -9.41 -0.57
N PHE A 185 11.78 -8.90 -0.89
CA PHE A 185 10.49 -9.48 -0.55
C PHE A 185 10.32 -10.86 -1.18
N ASP A 186 10.61 -11.00 -2.49
CA ASP A 186 10.50 -12.26 -3.21
C ASP A 186 11.43 -13.32 -2.63
N LYS A 187 12.68 -12.94 -2.33
CA LYS A 187 13.65 -13.81 -1.67
C LYS A 187 13.18 -14.25 -0.28
N LEU A 188 12.53 -13.36 0.48
CA LEU A 188 11.96 -13.69 1.79
C LEU A 188 10.84 -14.72 1.65
N VAL A 189 9.87 -14.47 0.76
CA VAL A 189 8.72 -15.35 0.46
C VAL A 189 9.22 -16.74 0.08
N GLU A 190 10.15 -16.82 -0.87
CA GLU A 190 10.73 -18.08 -1.35
C GLU A 190 11.47 -18.82 -0.23
N LYS A 191 12.44 -18.16 0.42
CA LYS A 191 13.29 -18.78 1.44
C LYS A 191 12.49 -19.27 2.64
N LYS A 192 11.43 -18.56 3.02
CA LYS A 192 10.62 -18.87 4.20
C LYS A 192 9.39 -19.73 3.86
N LYS A 193 9.09 -19.96 2.57
CA LYS A 193 7.90 -20.68 2.10
C LYS A 193 6.63 -20.12 2.77
N ILE A 194 6.44 -18.81 2.67
CA ILE A 194 5.27 -18.08 3.16
C ILE A 194 4.50 -17.62 1.92
N ASP A 195 3.18 -17.66 1.93
CA ASP A 195 2.41 -17.04 0.86
C ASP A 195 2.63 -15.51 0.84
N ARG A 196 2.51 -14.90 -0.34
CA ARG A 196 2.84 -13.47 -0.53
C ARG A 196 1.98 -12.57 0.33
N TRP A 197 0.69 -12.87 0.45
CA TRP A 197 -0.23 -12.06 1.24
C TRP A 197 0.11 -12.08 2.73
N THR A 198 0.31 -13.26 3.32
CA THR A 198 0.77 -13.39 4.71
C THR A 198 2.10 -12.68 4.93
N ALA A 199 3.04 -12.80 3.99
CA ALA A 199 4.30 -12.07 4.09
C ALA A 199 4.07 -10.55 4.09
N GLN A 200 3.26 -10.04 3.17
CA GLN A 200 2.96 -8.62 3.03
C GLN A 200 2.29 -8.02 4.28
N VAL A 201 1.24 -8.68 4.78
CA VAL A 201 0.52 -8.27 5.99
C VAL A 201 1.41 -8.38 7.23
N GLY A 202 2.17 -9.47 7.35
CA GLY A 202 3.10 -9.69 8.46
C GLY A 202 4.21 -8.65 8.51
N LEU A 203 4.82 -8.32 7.37
CA LEU A 203 5.84 -7.27 7.28
C LEU A 203 5.29 -5.89 7.62
N TRP A 204 4.05 -5.60 7.21
CA TRP A 204 3.38 -4.34 7.56
C TRP A 204 3.23 -4.22 9.09
N GLU A 205 2.71 -5.27 9.73
CA GLU A 205 2.52 -5.28 11.18
C GLU A 205 3.86 -5.25 11.94
N LEU A 206 4.86 -6.00 11.50
CA LEU A 206 6.21 -5.93 12.08
C LEU A 206 6.82 -4.54 11.96
N GLY A 207 6.70 -3.89 10.79
CA GLY A 207 7.19 -2.54 10.59
C GLY A 207 6.49 -1.53 11.50
N ARG A 208 5.19 -1.73 11.80
CA ARG A 208 4.45 -0.91 12.77
C ARG A 208 4.97 -1.09 14.19
N ARG A 209 5.25 -2.33 14.62
CA ARG A 209 5.83 -2.64 15.94
C ARG A 209 7.21 -2.03 16.08
N LEU A 210 8.06 -2.20 15.06
CA LEU A 210 9.41 -1.61 15.00
C LEU A 210 9.36 -0.08 15.09
N GLU A 211 8.47 0.59 14.33
CA GLU A 211 8.30 2.05 14.43
C GLU A 211 7.92 2.49 15.85
N LYS A 212 7.05 1.74 16.53
CA LYS A 212 6.64 2.02 17.90
C LYS A 212 7.82 1.88 18.87
N GLU A 213 8.58 0.78 18.76
CA GLU A 213 9.76 0.52 19.58
C GLU A 213 10.80 1.63 19.46
N VAL A 214 11.13 2.05 18.23
CA VAL A 214 12.06 3.17 17.97
C VAL A 214 11.61 4.45 18.66
N LYS A 215 10.30 4.77 18.62
CA LYS A 215 9.76 5.99 19.25
C LYS A 215 9.79 5.92 20.76
N THR A 216 9.61 4.73 21.34
CA THR A 216 9.61 4.54 22.79
C THR A 216 11.00 4.38 23.39
N ASN A 217 11.96 3.84 22.62
CA ASN A 217 13.33 3.59 23.09
C ASN A 217 14.36 3.83 21.97
N PRO A 218 14.68 5.09 21.63
CA PRO A 218 15.59 5.41 20.53
C PRO A 218 17.02 4.87 20.72
N ALA A 219 17.47 4.71 21.96
CA ALA A 219 18.82 4.25 22.29
C ALA A 219 19.00 2.73 22.17
N GLY A 220 17.92 1.96 22.17
CA GLY A 220 17.94 0.49 22.23
C GLY A 220 18.26 -0.23 20.91
N LEU A 221 18.28 0.48 19.78
CA LEU A 221 18.37 -0.13 18.44
C LEU A 221 19.72 0.08 17.74
N ASN A 222 20.68 0.75 18.39
CA ASN A 222 22.04 0.95 17.88
C ASN A 222 23.01 -0.22 18.20
N LYS A 223 22.49 -1.39 18.58
CA LYS A 223 23.33 -2.57 18.85
C LYS A 223 22.74 -3.83 18.21
N SER A 224 23.19 -4.12 17.00
CA SER A 224 23.34 -5.48 16.48
C SER A 224 24.32 -5.46 15.33
#